data_AF-A0A4R6XI85-F1
#
_entry.id   AF-A0A4R6XI85-F1
#
_cell.length_a   1.000
_cell.length_b   1.000
_cell.length_c   1.000
_cell.angle_alpha   90.00
_cell.angle_beta   90.00
_cell.angle_gamma   90.00
#
_symmetry.space_group_name_H-M   'P 1'
#
loop_
_entity.id
_entity.type
_entity.pdbx_description
1 polymer ?
#
loop_
_entity_poly.entity_id
_entity_poly.type
_entity_poly.pdbx_seq_one_letter_code
_entity_poly.pdbx_strand_id
1 'polypeptide(L)'
;MADIDSNYIQVSAYNKFMSNKLKVHLDFGQFNSIWKSKDTQLRGRDGKMIQFNSVAQLLNYMTENGYELISFNTYAIDNALGHTVYSNMLLKKIKK
;
A
#
# COMPACT_ATOMS: atom_id res chain seq x y z
N MET A 1 2.98 26.42 -13.62
CA MET A 1 4.01 25.43 -13.26
C MET A 1 3.29 24.34 -12.48
N ALA A 2 3.38 23.09 -12.93
CA ALA A 2 2.45 22.02 -12.55
C ALA A 2 2.62 21.61 -11.08
N ASP A 3 1.68 22.01 -10.23
CA ASP A 3 1.47 21.41 -8.91
C ASP A 3 1.14 19.93 -9.12
N ILE A 4 2.06 19.04 -8.77
CA ILE A 4 1.71 17.62 -8.61
C ILE A 4 1.06 17.48 -7.23
N ASP A 5 -0.19 17.95 -7.15
CA ASP A 5 -1.18 17.63 -6.10
C ASP A 5 -1.56 16.15 -6.25
N SER A 6 -0.61 15.24 -5.93
CA SER A 6 -0.84 13.80 -6.11
C SER A 6 -1.90 13.32 -5.12
N ASN A 7 -3.15 13.26 -5.60
CA ASN A 7 -4.32 12.76 -4.88
C ASN A 7 -4.42 11.22 -4.90
N TYR A 8 -3.43 10.54 -5.48
CA TYR A 8 -3.44 9.10 -5.71
C TYR A 8 -2.29 8.43 -4.98
N ILE A 9 -2.56 7.26 -4.42
CA ILE A 9 -1.57 6.39 -3.78
C ILE A 9 -1.65 5.03 -4.44
N GLN A 10 -0.52 4.54 -4.92
CA GLN A 10 -0.39 3.16 -5.33
C GLN A 10 0.05 2.31 -4.14
N VAL A 11 -0.62 1.18 -3.94
CA VAL A 11 -0.34 0.25 -2.84
C VAL A 11 -0.04 -1.12 -3.42
N SER A 12 1.13 -1.65 -3.08
CA SER A 12 1.54 -3.00 -3.44
C SER A 12 1.59 -3.85 -2.17
N ALA A 13 0.82 -4.93 -2.15
CA ALA A 13 0.71 -5.83 -1.01
C ALA A 13 0.98 -7.27 -1.41
N TYR A 14 1.69 -8.04 -0.58
CA TYR A 14 1.93 -9.46 -0.81
C TYR A 14 2.13 -10.21 0.51
N ASN A 15 1.78 -11.50 0.49
CA ASN A 15 2.03 -12.41 1.61
C ASN A 15 3.32 -13.20 1.36
N LYS A 16 4.13 -13.39 2.41
CA LYS A 16 5.25 -14.33 2.34
C LYS A 16 4.73 -15.74 2.60
N PHE A 17 5.23 -16.70 1.85
CA PHE A 17 4.85 -18.13 1.88
C PHE A 17 4.81 -18.77 3.29
N MET A 18 5.53 -18.24 4.28
CA MET A 18 5.53 -18.74 5.68
C MET A 18 5.01 -17.75 6.73
N SER A 19 4.34 -16.66 6.35
CA SER A 19 3.86 -15.65 7.29
C SER A 19 2.47 -15.15 6.89
N ASN A 20 1.52 -15.19 7.84
CA ASN A 20 0.18 -14.62 7.70
C ASN A 20 0.17 -13.08 7.67
N LYS A 21 1.35 -12.45 7.82
CA LYS A 21 1.50 -11.00 7.79
C LYS A 21 1.64 -10.49 6.37
N LEU A 22 0.76 -9.56 6.01
CA LEU A 22 0.79 -8.83 4.75
C LEU A 22 1.92 -7.81 4.79
N LYS A 23 2.79 -7.84 3.79
CA LYS A 23 3.71 -6.73 3.54
C LYS A 23 3.02 -5.73 2.64
N VAL A 24 3.06 -4.45 3.01
CA VAL A 24 2.43 -3.35 2.30
C VAL A 24 3.49 -2.30 1.95
N HIS A 25 3.48 -1.84 0.71
CA HIS A 25 4.31 -0.77 0.21
C HIS A 25 3.42 0.31 -0.40
N LEU A 26 3.66 1.57 -0.01
CA LEU A 26 2.94 2.73 -0.54
C LEU A 26 3.85 3.55 -1.44
N ASP A 27 3.34 3.91 -2.61
CA ASP A 27 3.96 4.83 -3.56
C ASP A 27 3.01 6.01 -3.80
N PHE A 28 3.51 7.22 -3.57
CA PHE A 28 2.75 8.48 -3.64
C PHE A 28 3.00 9.25 -4.94
N GLY A 29 3.84 8.73 -5.86
CA GLY A 29 4.05 9.30 -7.19
C GLY A 29 4.80 10.64 -7.26
N GLN A 30 5.30 11.19 -6.15
CA GLN A 30 6.09 12.43 -6.12
C GLN A 30 7.58 12.14 -5.91
N PHE A 31 8.43 12.53 -6.87
CA PHE A 31 9.87 12.22 -6.84
C PHE A 31 10.73 13.21 -6.05
N ASN A 32 10.17 14.28 -5.48
CA ASN A 32 10.97 15.28 -4.76
C ASN A 32 10.54 15.39 -3.29
N SER A 33 11.45 15.00 -2.40
CA SER A 33 11.46 15.34 -0.96
C SER A 33 10.62 14.48 0.01
N ILE A 34 10.67 13.15 -0.09
CA ILE A 34 10.60 12.27 1.10
C ILE A 34 12.02 11.79 1.38
N TRP A 35 12.85 12.70 1.87
CA TRP A 35 14.31 12.61 1.92
C TRP A 35 14.87 11.65 2.98
N LYS A 36 14.25 10.48 3.22
CA LYS A 36 14.81 9.39 4.08
C LYS A 36 14.23 8.03 3.64
N SER A 37 15.03 7.24 2.93
CA SER A 37 14.75 5.87 2.47
C SER A 37 14.51 4.81 3.57
N LYS A 38 13.78 5.14 4.65
CA LYS A 38 13.50 4.24 5.78
C LYS A 38 12.01 4.05 6.12
N ASP A 39 11.09 4.84 5.55
CA ASP A 39 9.69 4.90 6.02
C ASP A 39 8.63 4.82 4.91
N THR A 40 8.74 3.87 3.99
CA THR A 40 7.64 3.51 3.07
C THR A 40 6.57 2.63 3.74
N GLN A 41 6.57 2.57 5.06
CA GLN A 41 5.70 1.72 5.87
C GLN A 41 4.64 2.56 6.58
N LEU A 42 3.40 2.09 6.55
CA LEU A 42 2.30 2.71 7.29
C LEU A 42 2.58 2.66 8.78
N ARG A 43 2.79 3.83 9.40
CA ARG A 43 2.90 3.98 10.85
C ARG A 43 1.55 4.42 11.41
N GLY A 44 1.10 3.76 12.47
CA GLY A 44 -0.08 4.12 13.23
C GLY A 44 0.13 5.41 14.02
N ARG A 45 -0.94 5.89 14.65
CA ARG A 45 -0.93 7.10 15.50
C ARG A 45 0.05 7.03 16.67
N ASP A 46 0.48 5.83 17.05
CA ASP A 46 1.45 5.53 18.09
C ASP A 46 2.91 5.43 17.57
N GLY A 47 3.12 5.70 16.28
CA GLY A 47 4.42 5.59 15.62
C GLY A 47 4.85 4.15 15.30
N LYS A 48 4.03 3.13 15.61
CA LYS A 48 4.33 1.72 15.31
C LYS A 48 3.91 1.35 13.89
N MET A 49 4.64 0.42 13.28
CA MET A 49 4.24 -0.16 11.99
C MET A 49 2.90 -0.87 12.11
N ILE A 50 1.92 -0.46 11.30
CA ILE A 50 0.64 -1.15 11.21
C ILE A 50 0.88 -2.45 10.45
N GLN A 51 0.64 -3.57 11.12
CA GLN A 51 0.65 -4.89 10.48
C GLN A 51 -0.76 -5.23 10.05
N PHE A 52 -0.92 -5.55 8.76
CA PHE A 52 -2.16 -6.04 8.21
C PHE A 52 -2.08 -7.55 8.07
N ASN A 53 -3.17 -8.25 8.42
CA ASN A 53 -3.30 -9.69 8.24
C ASN A 53 -3.94 -10.04 6.89
N SER A 54 -4.61 -9.07 6.25
CA SER A 54 -5.25 -9.25 4.95
C SER A 54 -5.37 -7.94 4.18
N VAL A 55 -5.53 -8.04 2.86
CA VAL A 55 -5.77 -6.89 1.97
C VAL A 55 -7.09 -6.20 2.33
N ALA A 56 -8.11 -6.94 2.77
CA ALA A 56 -9.36 -6.37 3.24
C ALA A 56 -9.18 -5.48 4.48
N GLN A 57 -8.34 -5.89 5.43
CA GLN A 57 -8.04 -5.08 6.62
C GLN A 57 -7.33 -3.77 6.25
N LEU A 58 -6.43 -3.84 5.27
CA LEU A 58 -5.77 -2.66 4.71
C LEU A 58 -6.78 -1.72 4.03
N LEU A 59 -7.67 -2.23 3.19
CA LEU A 59 -8.67 -1.42 2.50
C LEU A 59 -9.62 -0.73 3.48
N ASN A 60 -10.11 -1.45 4.49
CA ASN A 60 -10.95 -0.86 5.55
C ASN A 60 -10.22 0.30 6.24
N TYR A 61 -8.95 0.11 6.60
CA TYR A 61 -8.14 1.18 7.19
C TYR A 61 -8.00 2.39 6.25
N MET A 62 -7.72 2.15 4.96
CA MET A 62 -7.58 3.25 4.00
C MET A 62 -8.91 4.01 3.79
N THR A 63 -10.04 3.30 3.76
CA THR A 63 -11.37 3.90 3.67
C THR A 63 -11.70 4.74 4.90
N GLU A 64 -11.43 4.26 6.11
CA GLU A 64 -11.58 5.05 7.34
C GLU A 64 -10.72 6.33 7.34
N ASN A 65 -9.58 6.30 6.65
CA ASN A 65 -8.68 7.44 6.49
C ASN A 65 -8.96 8.30 5.24
N GLY A 66 -10.13 8.12 4.62
CA GLY A 66 -10.60 8.98 3.54
C GLY A 66 -10.01 8.65 2.16
N TYR A 67 -9.68 7.38 1.91
CA TYR A 67 -9.27 6.91 0.59
C TYR A 67 -10.32 5.97 -0.02
N GLU A 68 -10.51 6.11 -1.33
CA GLU A 68 -11.37 5.26 -2.14
C GLU A 68 -10.53 4.35 -3.03
N LEU A 69 -10.93 3.08 -3.16
CA LEU A 69 -10.32 2.12 -4.09
C LEU A 69 -10.79 2.39 -5.52
N ILE A 70 -9.84 2.76 -6.38
CA ILE A 70 -10.10 3.04 -7.80
C ILE A 70 -9.81 1.82 -8.66
N SER A 71 -8.73 1.09 -8.36
CA SER A 71 -8.33 -0.08 -9.13
C SER A 71 -7.71 -1.13 -8.24
N PHE A 72 -7.97 -2.40 -8.58
CA PHE A 72 -7.43 -3.57 -7.93
C PHE A 72 -6.96 -4.56 -8.99
N ASN A 73 -5.69 -4.94 -8.91
CA ASN A 73 -5.10 -5.96 -9.78
C ASN A 73 -4.29 -6.95 -8.94
N THR A 74 -4.34 -8.22 -9.32
CA THR A 74 -3.52 -9.26 -8.70
C THR A 74 -2.77 -10.04 -9.75
N TYR A 75 -1.52 -10.38 -9.44
CA TYR A 75 -0.73 -11.30 -10.23
C TYR A 75 0.01 -12.26 -9.30
N ALA A 76 0.12 -13.51 -9.73
CA ALA A 76 0.93 -14.51 -9.06
C ALA A 76 2.30 -14.57 -9.74
N ILE A 77 3.35 -14.66 -8.93
CA ILE A 77 4.66 -15.05 -9.40
C ILE A 77 4.91 -16.48 -8.91
N ASP A 78 5.04 -17.38 -9.88
CA ASP A 78 5.37 -18.77 -9.65
C ASP A 78 6.88 -18.92 -9.76
N ASN A 79 7.54 -19.25 -8.66
CA ASN A 79 8.96 -19.54 -8.63
C ASN A 79 9.17 -20.99 -8.20
N ALA A 80 10.38 -21.52 -8.43
CA ALA A 80 10.76 -22.87 -8.01
C ALA A 80 10.58 -23.14 -6.49
N LEU A 81 10.44 -22.09 -5.68
CA LEU A 81 10.26 -22.14 -4.23
C LEU A 81 8.82 -21.88 -3.76
N GLY A 82 7.85 -21.70 -4.67
CA GLY A 82 6.44 -21.53 -4.35
C GLY A 82 5.75 -20.37 -5.07
N HIS A 83 4.45 -20.21 -4.79
CA HIS A 83 3.56 -19.20 -5.37
C HIS A 83 3.48 -17.97 -4.45
N THR A 84 3.81 -16.78 -4.97
CA THR A 84 3.59 -15.51 -4.24
C THR A 84 2.58 -14.67 -4.98
N VAL A 85 1.47 -14.33 -4.33
CA VAL A 85 0.44 -13.44 -4.88
C VAL A 85 0.75 -12.01 -4.48
N TYR A 86 0.84 -11.15 -5.49
CA TYR A 86 0.97 -9.71 -5.36
C TYR A 86 -0.37 -9.05 -5.69
N SER A 87 -0.77 -8.11 -4.86
CA SER A 87 -1.96 -7.28 -5.02
C SER A 87 -1.52 -5.82 -5.19
N ASN A 88 -1.82 -5.23 -6.33
CA ASN A 88 -1.63 -3.82 -6.62
C ASN A 88 -2.97 -3.10 -6.56
N MET A 89 -2.99 -1.98 -5.86
CA MET A 89 -4.16 -1.15 -5.63
C MET A 89 -3.84 0.29 -5.98
N LEU A 90 -4.78 0.98 -6.61
CA LEU A 90 -4.74 2.43 -6.75
C LEU A 90 -5.83 3.03 -5.88
N LEU A 91 -5.44 3.87 -4.94
CA LEU A 91 -6.32 4.55 -4.01
C LEU A 91 -6.34 6.04 -4.33
N LYS A 92 -7.49 6.68 -4.21
CA LYS A 92 -7.66 8.13 -4.38
C LYS A 92 -8.14 8.75 -3.08
N LYS A 93 -7.54 9.87 -2.67
CA LYS A 93 -8.00 10.64 -1.52
C LYS A 93 -9.35 11.28 -1.84
N ILE A 94 -10.33 11.07 -0.97
CA ILE A 94 -11.63 11.74 -1.01
C ILE A 94 -11.41 13.16 -0.45
N LYS A 95 -11.51 14.18 -1.30
CA LYS A 95 -11.56 15.57 -0.84
C LYS A 95 -12.91 15.76 -0.14
N LYS A 96 -12.91 15.92 1.19
CA LYS A 96 -14.08 16.37 1.95
C LYS A 96 -14.29 17.86 1.73
#